data_AF-A0A345YJA3-F1
#
_entry.id   AF-A0A345YJA3-F1
#
_cell.length_a   1.000
_cell.length_b   1.000
_cell.length_c   1.000
_cell.angle_alpha   90.00
_cell.angle_beta   90.00
_cell.angle_gamma   90.00
#
_symmetry.space_group_name_H-M   'P 1'
#
loop_
_entity.id
_entity.type
_entity.pdbx_description
1 polymer ?
#
loop_
_entity_poly.entity_id
_entity_poly.type
_entity_poly.pdbx_seq_one_letter_code
_entity_poly.pdbx_strand_id
1 'polypeptide(L)'
;MKEVAHAALAEPQTPSADKGAVALRAFFNIAKAWNLDEKEQMSLLGLTSRSTLQSWKAGKVSRIDRDKLERISYILGIYKALHILLPVRQIADDWIRQPNTAPIFGGRSALDRMTAGNVGDLQIVRQYLDAERG
;
A
#
# COMPACT_ATOMS: atom_id res chain seq x y z
N MET A 1 -9.47 41.68 39.87
CA MET A 1 -8.48 42.02 38.84
C MET A 1 -7.63 40.78 38.59
N LYS A 2 -7.84 40.11 37.43
CA LYS A 2 -7.02 39.04 36.79
C LYS A 2 -6.78 37.74 37.61
N GLU A 3 -6.78 36.53 37.07
CA GLU A 3 -6.64 36.05 35.69
C GLU A 3 -7.25 34.64 35.61
N VAL A 4 -8.13 34.39 34.63
CA VAL A 4 -8.62 33.05 34.31
C VAL A 4 -7.59 32.37 33.43
N ALA A 5 -6.76 31.51 34.02
CA ALA A 5 -5.88 30.63 33.25
C ALA A 5 -6.72 29.54 32.58
N HIS A 6 -6.93 29.69 31.27
CA HIS A 6 -7.42 28.60 30.42
C HIS A 6 -6.37 27.49 30.43
N ALA A 7 -6.67 26.40 31.14
CA ALA A 7 -5.96 25.14 30.94
C ALA A 7 -6.31 24.65 29.53
N ALA A 8 -5.36 24.78 28.60
CA ALA A 8 -5.43 24.15 27.30
C ALA A 8 -5.52 22.63 27.52
N LEU A 9 -6.67 22.05 27.18
CA LEU A 9 -6.87 20.61 27.13
C LEU A 9 -5.89 20.04 26.10
N ALA A 10 -4.88 19.33 26.57
CA ALA A 10 -4.02 18.54 25.70
C ALA A 10 -4.91 17.50 24.98
N GLU A 11 -4.94 17.58 23.65
CA GLU A 11 -5.62 16.60 22.82
C GLU A 11 -5.05 15.20 23.11
N PRO A 12 -5.89 14.14 23.16
CA PRO A 12 -5.40 12.78 23.35
C PRO A 12 -4.52 12.36 22.16
N GLN A 13 -3.21 12.31 22.40
CA GLN A 13 -2.20 11.79 21.50
C GLN A 13 -2.48 10.30 21.25
N THR A 14 -3.32 9.99 20.27
CA THR A 14 -3.58 8.62 19.85
C THR A 14 -2.27 8.06 19.27
N PRO A 15 -1.78 6.86 19.65
CA PRO A 15 -0.48 6.39 19.18
C PRO A 15 -0.50 6.15 17.66
N SER A 16 0.04 7.09 16.90
CA SER A 16 0.24 7.00 15.45
C SER A 16 1.03 5.74 15.03
N ALA A 17 1.84 5.19 15.95
CA ALA A 17 2.61 3.96 15.78
C ALA A 17 1.73 2.73 15.47
N ASP A 18 0.50 2.67 15.99
CA ASP A 18 -0.37 1.50 15.83
C ASP A 18 -0.92 1.39 14.39
N LYS A 19 -1.35 2.52 13.82
CA LYS A 19 -1.89 2.58 12.45
C LYS A 19 -0.85 2.18 11.40
N GLY A 20 0.40 2.62 11.59
CA GLY A 20 1.50 2.25 10.68
C GLY A 20 1.80 0.75 10.71
N ALA A 21 1.89 0.16 11.90
CA ALA A 21 2.12 -1.27 12.06
C ALA A 21 1.00 -2.11 11.44
N VAL A 22 -0.26 -1.69 11.61
CA VAL A 22 -1.43 -2.34 10.99
C VAL A 22 -1.35 -2.26 9.45
N ALA A 23 -1.02 -1.09 8.90
CA ALA A 23 -0.89 -0.90 7.45
C ALA A 23 0.21 -1.81 6.86
N LEU A 24 1.38 -1.91 7.51
CA LEU A 24 2.45 -2.81 7.06
C LEU A 24 2.06 -4.27 7.14
N ARG A 25 1.37 -4.69 8.21
CA ARG A 25 0.87 -6.06 8.33
C ARG A 25 -0.06 -6.40 7.17
N ALA A 26 -0.97 -5.49 6.82
CA ALA A 26 -1.87 -5.67 5.69
C ALA A 26 -1.09 -5.74 4.35
N PHE A 27 -0.12 -4.84 4.15
CA PHE A 27 0.77 -4.90 2.99
C PHE A 27 1.50 -6.25 2.87
N PHE A 28 2.10 -6.76 3.94
CA PHE A 28 2.85 -8.03 3.88
C PHE A 28 1.94 -9.24 3.63
N ASN A 29 0.67 -9.20 4.07
CA ASN A 29 -0.31 -10.22 3.72
C ASN A 29 -0.63 -10.19 2.21
N ILE A 30 -0.79 -9.00 1.64
CA ILE A 30 -0.99 -8.83 0.18
C ILE A 30 0.26 -9.26 -0.58
N ALA A 31 1.44 -8.87 -0.11
CA ALA A 31 2.71 -9.26 -0.71
C ALA A 31 2.86 -10.80 -0.77
N LYS A 32 2.41 -11.49 0.28
CA LYS A 32 2.35 -12.96 0.27
C LYS A 32 1.34 -13.50 -0.75
N ALA A 33 0.14 -12.93 -0.81
CA ALA A 33 -0.90 -13.36 -1.75
C ALA A 33 -0.47 -13.20 -3.21
N TRP A 34 0.19 -12.09 -3.53
CA TRP A 34 0.74 -11.82 -4.86
C TRP A 34 2.12 -12.45 -5.10
N ASN A 35 2.63 -13.25 -4.16
CA ASN A 35 3.95 -13.89 -4.24
C ASN A 35 5.10 -12.89 -4.54
N LEU A 36 5.09 -11.71 -3.89
CA LEU A 36 6.07 -10.66 -4.17
C LEU A 36 7.46 -10.99 -3.62
N ASP A 37 8.48 -10.77 -4.44
CA ASP A 37 9.87 -10.82 -3.98
C ASP A 37 10.27 -9.57 -3.19
N GLU A 38 11.47 -9.55 -2.62
CA GLU A 38 11.91 -8.41 -1.81
C GLU A 38 12.10 -7.12 -2.62
N LYS A 39 12.50 -7.24 -3.89
CA LYS A 39 12.72 -6.10 -4.76
C LYS A 39 11.39 -5.45 -5.13
N GLU A 40 10.39 -6.26 -5.49
CA GLU A 40 9.01 -5.82 -5.73
C GLU A 40 8.44 -5.15 -4.47
N GLN A 41 8.61 -5.78 -3.29
CA GLN A 41 8.16 -5.19 -2.02
C GLN A 41 8.82 -3.83 -1.74
N MET A 42 10.13 -3.71 -1.95
CA MET A 42 10.85 -2.45 -1.79
C MET A 42 10.36 -1.38 -2.77
N SER A 43 10.19 -1.72 -4.04
CA SER A 43 9.69 -0.80 -5.06
C SER A 43 8.29 -0.29 -4.73
N LEU A 44 7.37 -1.17 -4.33
CA LEU A 44 6.01 -0.80 -3.96
C LEU A 44 5.97 0.12 -2.73
N LEU A 45 6.85 -0.14 -1.74
CA LEU A 45 6.98 0.69 -0.55
C LEU A 45 7.85 1.94 -0.77
N GLY A 46 8.46 2.14 -1.93
CA GLY A 46 9.40 3.24 -2.16
C GLY A 46 10.63 3.18 -1.25
N LEU A 47 11.09 1.97 -0.88
CA LEU A 47 12.26 1.77 -0.04
C LEU A 47 13.53 1.64 -0.87
N THR A 48 14.58 2.32 -0.43
CA THR A 48 15.94 2.17 -0.97
C THR A 48 16.81 1.25 -0.11
N SER A 49 16.38 0.94 1.11
CA SER A 49 17.13 0.13 2.08
C SER A 49 16.47 -1.21 2.36
N ARG A 50 17.19 -2.30 2.05
CA ARG A 50 16.78 -3.67 2.37
C ARG A 50 16.69 -3.90 3.88
N SER A 51 17.57 -3.29 4.67
CA SER A 51 17.57 -3.45 6.13
C SER A 51 16.32 -2.84 6.78
N THR A 52 15.77 -1.77 6.18
CA THR A 52 14.47 -1.21 6.58
C THR A 52 13.35 -2.21 6.35
N LEU A 53 13.30 -2.84 5.17
CA LEU A 53 12.31 -3.88 4.87
C LEU A 53 12.39 -5.04 5.87
N GLN A 54 13.60 -5.54 6.16
CA GLN A 54 13.78 -6.65 7.12
C GLN A 54 13.35 -6.26 8.54
N SER A 55 13.68 -5.04 8.98
CA SER A 55 13.26 -4.54 10.28
C SER A 55 11.74 -4.49 10.39
N TRP A 56 11.06 -4.03 9.33
CA TRP A 56 9.60 -3.98 9.28
C TRP A 56 8.96 -5.37 9.25
N LYS A 57 9.52 -6.32 8.49
CA LYS A 57 9.09 -7.73 8.52
C LYS A 57 9.22 -8.35 9.91
N ALA A 58 10.26 -7.96 10.67
CA ALA A 58 10.48 -8.38 12.05
C ALA A 58 9.61 -7.63 13.09
N GLY A 59 8.66 -6.80 12.65
CA GLY A 59 7.79 -6.01 13.53
C GLY A 59 8.48 -4.81 14.20
N LYS A 60 9.74 -4.53 13.85
CA LYS A 60 10.49 -3.37 14.33
C LYS A 60 10.15 -2.15 13.49
N VAL A 61 8.96 -1.61 13.73
CA VAL A 61 8.43 -0.42 13.04
C VAL A 61 8.62 0.79 13.93
N SER A 62 9.49 1.73 13.51
CA SER A 62 9.72 2.97 14.26
C SER A 62 8.67 4.03 13.92
N ARG A 63 8.62 4.45 12.65
CA ARG A 63 7.64 5.40 12.11
C ARG A 63 7.53 5.20 10.60
N ILE A 64 6.30 5.26 10.10
CA ILE A 64 6.00 5.27 8.67
C ILE A 64 5.65 6.70 8.27
N ASP A 65 6.29 7.20 7.23
CA ASP A 65 5.97 8.52 6.69
C ASP A 65 4.68 8.49 5.84
N ARG A 66 4.23 9.68 5.42
CA ARG A 66 2.99 9.83 4.64
C ARG A 66 3.05 9.15 3.27
N ASP A 67 4.19 9.20 2.58
CA ASP A 67 4.38 8.59 1.25
C ASP A 67 4.22 7.07 1.33
N LYS A 68 4.73 6.42 2.38
CA LYS A 68 4.59 4.97 2.55
C LYS A 68 3.15 4.59 2.89
N LEU A 69 2.48 5.39 3.72
CA LEU A 69 1.06 5.18 4.00
C LEU A 69 0.20 5.36 2.74
N GLU A 70 0.50 6.33 1.89
CA GLU A 70 -0.18 6.56 0.61
C GLU A 70 0.00 5.37 -0.33
N ARG A 71 1.25 4.90 -0.51
CA ARG A 71 1.55 3.71 -1.32
C ARG A 71 0.79 2.47 -0.83
N ILE A 72 0.81 2.21 0.48
CA ILE A 72 0.07 1.11 1.09
C ILE A 72 -1.45 1.27 0.87
N SER A 73 -1.97 2.49 0.97
CA SER A 73 -3.39 2.77 0.70
C SER A 73 -3.78 2.41 -0.73
N TYR A 74 -2.98 2.78 -1.73
CA TYR A 74 -3.24 2.36 -3.12
C TYR A 74 -3.20 0.85 -3.29
N ILE A 75 -2.22 0.17 -2.68
CA ILE A 75 -2.06 -1.28 -2.77
C ILE A 75 -3.25 -2.02 -2.14
N LEU A 76 -3.68 -1.60 -0.95
CA LEU A 76 -4.89 -2.11 -0.30
C LEU A 76 -6.12 -1.90 -1.18
N GLY A 77 -6.19 -0.74 -1.81
CA GLY A 77 -7.24 -0.42 -2.75
C GLY A 77 -7.25 -1.34 -3.97
N ILE A 78 -6.11 -1.55 -4.62
CA ILE A 78 -5.97 -2.43 -5.78
C ILE A 78 -6.41 -3.84 -5.41
N TYR A 79 -5.90 -4.38 -4.29
CA TYR A 79 -6.28 -5.70 -3.80
C TYR A 79 -7.79 -5.82 -3.57
N LYS A 80 -8.40 -4.85 -2.89
CA LYS A 80 -9.84 -4.84 -2.65
C LYS A 80 -10.64 -4.79 -3.95
N ALA A 81 -10.23 -3.97 -4.93
CA ALA A 81 -10.94 -3.84 -6.18
C ALA A 81 -10.91 -5.14 -6.98
N LEU A 82 -9.74 -5.80 -7.06
CA LEU A 82 -9.61 -7.10 -7.72
C LEU A 82 -10.51 -8.16 -7.09
N HIS A 83 -10.57 -8.24 -5.76
CA HIS A 83 -11.43 -9.21 -5.06
C HIS A 83 -12.93 -8.91 -5.15
N ILE A 84 -13.32 -7.69 -5.55
CA ILE A 84 -14.71 -7.36 -5.87
C ILE A 84 -15.02 -7.76 -7.32
N LEU A 85 -14.12 -7.45 -8.25
CA LEU A 85 -14.28 -7.69 -9.68
C LEU A 85 -14.19 -9.18 -10.05
N LEU A 86 -13.35 -9.92 -9.34
CA LEU A 86 -12.99 -11.30 -9.67
C LEU A 86 -13.46 -12.22 -8.54
N PRO A 87 -14.52 -13.03 -8.74
CA PRO A 87 -15.15 -13.80 -7.68
C PRO A 87 -14.28 -14.96 -7.18
N VAL A 88 -13.31 -15.41 -7.98
CA VAL A 88 -12.36 -16.44 -7.60
C VAL A 88 -11.11 -15.79 -7.03
N ARG A 89 -10.90 -15.95 -5.72
CA ARG A 89 -9.76 -15.40 -4.97
C ARG A 89 -8.41 -15.62 -5.66
N GLN A 90 -8.12 -16.84 -6.11
CA GLN A 90 -6.85 -17.14 -6.77
C GLN A 90 -6.67 -16.33 -8.06
N ILE A 91 -7.74 -16.19 -8.86
CA ILE A 91 -7.70 -15.37 -10.08
C ILE A 91 -7.46 -13.90 -9.73
N ALA A 92 -8.09 -13.39 -8.67
CA ALA A 92 -7.88 -12.03 -8.19
C ALA A 92 -6.43 -11.77 -7.74
N ASP A 93 -5.85 -12.73 -7.02
CA ASP A 93 -4.48 -12.65 -6.52
C ASP A 93 -3.44 -12.77 -7.66
N ASP A 94 -3.70 -13.63 -8.65
CA ASP A 94 -2.79 -13.87 -9.78
C ASP A 94 -2.86 -12.78 -10.86
N TRP A 95 -3.98 -12.05 -10.96
CA TRP A 95 -4.23 -11.07 -12.02
C TRP A 95 -3.12 -10.02 -12.13
N ILE A 96 -2.56 -9.58 -11.00
CA ILE A 96 -1.55 -8.51 -10.99
C ILE A 96 -0.28 -8.87 -11.78
N ARG A 97 0.00 -10.17 -11.92
CA ARG A 97 1.16 -10.72 -12.64
C ARG A 97 0.86 -11.08 -14.09
N GLN A 98 -0.41 -11.15 -14.48
CA GLN A 98 -0.77 -11.52 -15.84
C GLN A 98 -0.50 -10.36 -16.81
N PRO A 99 -0.02 -10.64 -18.03
CA PRO A 99 -0.02 -9.66 -19.11
C PRO A 99 -1.42 -9.07 -19.29
N ASN A 100 -1.50 -7.74 -19.42
CA ASN A 100 -2.77 -7.04 -19.54
C ASN A 100 -2.80 -6.19 -20.82
N THR A 101 -3.85 -6.36 -21.62
CA THR A 101 -4.04 -5.71 -22.91
C THR A 101 -4.68 -4.32 -22.80
N ALA A 102 -5.15 -3.90 -21.61
CA ALA A 102 -5.67 -2.55 -21.43
C ALA A 102 -4.56 -1.52 -21.76
N PRO A 103 -4.89 -0.41 -22.45
CA PRO A 103 -3.88 0.51 -22.98
C PRO A 103 -2.88 1.03 -21.94
N ILE A 104 -3.30 1.17 -20.68
CA ILE A 104 -2.45 1.64 -19.59
C ILE A 104 -1.30 0.67 -19.24
N PHE A 105 -1.40 -0.61 -19.59
CA PHE A 105 -0.37 -1.60 -19.29
C PHE A 105 0.54 -1.90 -20.47
N GLY A 106 0.11 -1.58 -21.70
CA GLY A 106 0.91 -1.79 -22.91
C GLY A 106 1.35 -3.23 -23.12
N GLY A 107 0.49 -4.20 -22.77
CA GLY A 107 0.79 -5.64 -22.86
C GLY A 107 1.62 -6.19 -21.71
N ARG A 108 2.08 -5.36 -20.77
CA ARG A 108 2.77 -5.80 -19.55
C ARG A 108 1.79 -6.10 -18.43
N SER A 109 2.29 -6.60 -17.31
CA SER A 109 1.46 -6.82 -16.13
C SER A 109 1.19 -5.51 -15.37
N ALA A 110 0.17 -5.51 -14.53
CA ALA A 110 -0.07 -4.40 -13.62
C ALA A 110 1.08 -4.24 -12.62
N LEU A 111 1.68 -5.35 -12.17
CA LEU A 111 2.82 -5.35 -11.26
C LEU A 111 4.06 -4.67 -11.88
N ASP A 112 4.33 -4.90 -13.17
CA ASP A 112 5.45 -4.22 -13.87
C ASP A 112 5.29 -2.70 -13.83
N ARG A 113 4.05 -2.22 -14.01
CA ARG A 113 3.76 -0.79 -13.90
C ARG A 113 3.91 -0.30 -12.46
N MET A 114 3.31 -0.99 -11.51
CA MET A 114 3.35 -0.62 -10.09
C MET A 114 4.77 -0.58 -9.51
N THR A 115 5.68 -1.39 -10.04
CA THR A 115 7.07 -1.50 -9.56
C THR A 115 8.04 -0.59 -10.30
N ALA A 116 7.57 0.28 -11.21
CA ALA A 116 8.37 1.30 -11.88
C ALA A 116 8.94 2.38 -10.91
N GLY A 117 8.46 2.42 -9.66
CA GLY A 117 9.03 3.21 -8.56
C GLY A 117 8.22 4.46 -8.20
N ASN A 118 7.36 4.95 -9.09
CA ASN A 118 6.56 6.14 -8.85
C ASN A 118 5.25 5.80 -8.12
N VAL A 119 4.89 6.59 -7.11
CA VAL A 119 3.57 6.45 -6.44
C VAL A 119 2.41 6.66 -7.41
N GLY A 120 2.58 7.52 -8.42
CA GLY A 120 1.59 7.77 -9.47
C GLY A 120 1.24 6.52 -10.29
N ASP A 121 2.16 5.56 -10.43
CA ASP A 121 1.85 4.31 -11.12
C ASP A 121 0.87 3.45 -10.30
N LEU A 122 0.98 3.44 -8.98
CA LEU A 122 0.00 2.79 -8.10
C LEU A 122 -1.37 3.46 -8.21
N GLN A 123 -1.39 4.80 -8.21
CA GLN A 123 -2.61 5.58 -8.36
C GLN A 123 -3.33 5.26 -9.68
N ILE A 124 -2.60 5.18 -10.80
CA ILE A 124 -3.19 4.92 -12.12
C ILE A 124 -3.82 3.52 -12.18
N VAL A 125 -3.14 2.50 -11.65
CA VAL A 125 -3.70 1.14 -11.57
C VAL A 125 -4.94 1.11 -10.67
N ARG A 126 -4.90 1.81 -9.54
CA ARG A 126 -6.05 1.93 -8.65
C ARG A 126 -7.24 2.59 -9.35
N GLN A 127 -7.03 3.70 -10.06
CA GLN A 127 -8.09 4.42 -10.79
C GLN A 127 -8.70 3.57 -11.89
N TYR A 128 -7.87 2.81 -12.62
CA TYR A 128 -8.35 1.87 -13.62
C TYR A 128 -9.28 0.82 -13.01
N LEU A 129 -8.87 0.15 -11.93
CA LEU A 129 -9.70 -0.88 -11.29
C LEU A 129 -10.96 -0.31 -10.63
N ASP A 130 -10.90 0.92 -10.11
CA ASP A 130 -12.10 1.61 -9.62
C ASP A 130 -13.10 1.89 -10.76
N ALA A 131 -12.62 2.27 -11.95
CA ALA A 131 -13.46 2.50 -13.12
C ALA A 131 -14.10 1.19 -13.65
N GLU A 132 -13.37 0.08 -13.64
CA GLU A 132 -13.91 -1.24 -14.04
C GLU A 132 -15.01 -1.75 -13.09
N ARG A 133 -14.99 -1.32 -11.82
CA ARG A 133 -15.97 -1.73 -10.81
C ARG A 133 -17.32 -1.02 -10.95
N GLY A 134 -17.32 0.22 -11.45
CA GLY A 134 -18.45 1.15 -11.33
C GLY A 134 -18.37 2.03 -10.09
#